data_AF-A0A9E2P0T8-F1
#
_entry.id   AF-A0A9E2P0T8-F1
#
_cell.length_a   1.000
_cell.length_b   1.000
_cell.length_c   1.000
_cell.angle_alpha   90.00
_cell.angle_beta   90.00
_cell.angle_gamma   90.00
#
_symmetry.space_group_name_H-M   'P 1'
#
loop_
_entity.id
_entity.type
_entity.pdbx_description
1 polymer ?
#
loop_
_entity_poly.entity_id
_entity_poly.type
_entity_poly.pdbx_seq_one_letter_code
_entity_poly.pdbx_strand_id
1 'polypeptide(L)'
;MRQITEITRRDIFGLFLYGIDITDSWENSHLNYWYYGKLSEIDFLKRIYNLKSLPSYDDRFNDAEGDIWQHTVNNNDYENGWVFEDERFGLLDGEDEVLLKFLCAIFHPAVRVENGIWKKFLEAVNGLLQPDGYELYPESKISGRDVFGWKRFDPTEKVLFIPFSLRYKKMIKTHFLSQSISNKARTQIASLLERYNSTYRETNETGWQYDITTNECVFRDLLQFYQPKAYNSSGRYVETNDMKHFILKTSPFCVFDFIEIYEKYNRDNDFSDKVNALLKLHEIPYNLKMGKLENIFDISINNKYISSIPEKGLRELLWDAESYYKKGNKQIAVEKLWDALERLKTYYSPTCDKSQSVKKIIEDMSASDLNFRTLYETEFSALTKIGNDYRIRHHETTKIDITDERQYEYFYKRCIALISVAIQYLRRRSNI
;
A
#
# COMPACT_ATOMS: atom_id res chain seq x y z
N MET A 1 -8.16 -0.25 20.61
CA MET A 1 -7.34 0.94 20.95
C MET A 1 -7.16 1.81 19.71
N ARG A 2 -7.21 3.13 19.89
CA ARG A 2 -6.66 4.10 18.94
C ARG A 2 -5.15 3.92 18.95
N GLN A 3 -4.53 3.92 17.78
CA GLN A 3 -3.08 3.79 17.64
C GLN A 3 -2.44 5.12 17.26
N ILE A 4 -3.17 6.02 16.59
CA ILE A 4 -2.67 7.37 16.33
C ILE A 4 -2.86 8.19 17.61
N THR A 5 -1.74 8.58 18.22
CA THR A 5 -1.69 9.34 19.47
C THR A 5 -2.13 10.79 19.24
N GLU A 6 -2.63 11.44 20.29
CA GLU A 6 -2.97 12.87 20.23
C GLU A 6 -1.77 13.73 19.77
N ILE A 7 -0.55 13.37 20.21
CA ILE A 7 0.70 14.04 19.82
C ILE A 7 0.86 14.01 18.29
N THR A 8 0.78 12.82 17.68
CA THR A 8 0.87 12.66 16.22
C THR A 8 -0.22 13.45 15.49
N ARG A 9 -1.45 13.50 16.03
CA ARG A 9 -2.54 14.28 15.44
C ARG A 9 -2.21 15.77 15.42
N ARG A 10 -1.79 16.31 16.56
CA ARG A 10 -1.42 17.73 16.70
C ARG A 10 -0.21 18.09 15.83
N ASP A 11 0.80 17.21 15.76
CA ASP A 11 1.97 17.43 14.89
C ASP A 11 1.55 17.45 13.41
N ILE A 12 0.67 16.54 12.98
CA ILE A 12 0.12 16.53 11.62
C ILE A 12 -0.67 17.81 11.33
N PHE A 13 -1.50 18.27 12.26
CA PHE A 13 -2.23 19.54 12.11
C PHE A 13 -1.26 20.72 12.02
N GLY A 14 -0.20 20.69 12.84
CA GLY A 14 0.90 21.66 12.81
C GLY A 14 1.54 21.78 11.43
N LEU A 15 1.73 20.68 10.69
CA LEU A 15 2.22 20.74 9.31
C LEU A 15 1.33 21.63 8.44
N PHE A 16 0.00 21.45 8.48
CA PHE A 16 -0.93 22.21 7.64
C PHE A 16 -1.22 23.63 8.14
N LEU A 17 -1.05 23.88 9.44
CA LEU A 17 -1.22 25.18 10.07
C LEU A 17 -0.01 26.09 9.88
N TYR A 18 1.18 25.54 10.09
CA TYR A 18 2.42 26.29 10.24
C TYR A 18 3.44 25.98 9.15
N GLY A 19 3.17 25.03 8.26
CA GLY A 19 4.09 24.69 7.17
C GLY A 19 5.27 23.83 7.61
N ILE A 20 6.26 23.69 6.71
CA ILE A 20 7.51 22.98 6.96
C ILE A 20 8.71 23.87 6.58
N ASP A 21 9.72 23.88 7.44
CA ASP A 21 11.01 24.49 7.15
C ASP A 21 11.93 23.49 6.46
N ILE A 22 12.53 23.90 5.35
CA ILE A 22 13.54 23.11 4.64
C ILE A 22 14.83 23.90 4.62
N THR A 23 15.82 23.37 5.32
CA THR A 23 17.21 23.82 5.26
C THR A 23 17.94 23.06 4.16
N ASP A 24 18.21 23.72 3.05
CA ASP A 24 19.19 23.25 2.07
C ASP A 24 20.52 23.97 2.31
N SER A 25 21.62 23.45 1.75
CA SER A 25 23.00 23.93 1.97
C SER A 25 23.23 25.40 1.56
N TRP A 26 22.24 26.04 0.92
CA TRP A 26 22.35 27.39 0.35
C TRP A 26 21.17 28.30 0.71
N GLU A 27 19.99 27.77 1.01
CA GLU A 27 18.80 28.57 1.36
C GLU A 27 17.88 27.84 2.34
N ASN A 28 17.33 28.60 3.28
CA ASN A 28 16.23 28.16 4.13
C ASN A 28 14.92 28.59 3.46
N SER A 29 14.04 27.63 3.19
CA SER A 29 12.72 27.90 2.61
C SER A 29 11.63 27.41 3.54
N HIS A 30 10.66 28.28 3.81
CA HIS A 30 9.46 27.95 4.53
C HIS A 30 8.33 27.63 3.54
N LEU A 31 7.77 26.43 3.63
CA LEU A 31 6.79 25.93 2.69
C LEU A 31 5.43 25.75 3.35
N ASN A 32 4.39 26.33 2.74
CA ASN A 32 3.01 26.22 3.20
C ASN A 32 2.17 25.36 2.26
N TYR A 33 1.34 24.49 2.85
CA TYR A 33 0.41 23.66 2.09
C TYR A 33 -0.93 23.56 2.82
N TRP A 34 -1.95 24.14 2.21
CA TRP A 34 -3.32 24.13 2.75
C TRP A 34 -3.94 22.73 2.61
N TYR A 35 -4.58 22.24 3.68
CA TYR A 35 -5.20 20.91 3.70
C TYR A 35 -6.31 20.76 2.62
N TYR A 36 -6.95 21.85 2.22
CA TYR A 36 -7.95 21.90 1.15
C TYR A 36 -7.36 22.09 -0.26
N GLY A 37 -6.04 22.20 -0.38
CA GLY A 37 -5.33 22.32 -1.66
C GLY A 37 -5.83 23.49 -2.52
N LYS A 38 -6.38 23.18 -3.71
CA LYS A 38 -6.90 24.18 -4.66
C LYS A 38 -8.41 24.43 -4.54
N LEU A 39 -9.10 23.77 -3.61
CA LEU A 39 -10.53 23.96 -3.36
C LEU A 39 -10.75 25.07 -2.33
N SER A 40 -12.00 25.46 -2.10
CA SER A 40 -12.36 26.17 -0.87
C SER A 40 -12.42 25.18 0.31
N GLU A 41 -12.31 25.66 1.54
CA GLU A 41 -12.46 24.82 2.74
C GLU A 41 -13.79 24.06 2.74
N ILE A 42 -14.89 24.77 2.47
CA ILE A 42 -16.22 24.16 2.43
C ILE A 42 -16.37 23.13 1.32
N ASP A 43 -15.84 23.39 0.12
CA ASP A 43 -15.89 22.43 -0.99
C ASP A 43 -15.04 21.19 -0.70
N PHE A 44 -13.91 21.35 -0.02
CA PHE A 44 -13.09 20.23 0.43
C PHE A 44 -13.86 19.38 1.47
N LEU A 45 -14.44 20.01 2.50
CA LEU A 45 -15.18 19.30 3.54
C LEU A 45 -16.40 18.55 2.99
N LYS A 46 -17.12 19.11 2.02
CA LYS A 46 -18.23 18.44 1.29
C LYS A 46 -17.82 17.16 0.57
N ARG A 47 -16.52 16.96 0.28
CA ARG A 47 -16.03 15.71 -0.31
C ARG A 47 -15.92 14.58 0.70
N ILE A 48 -15.87 14.90 1.99
CA ILE A 48 -15.60 13.96 3.08
C ILE A 48 -16.87 13.76 3.91
N TYR A 49 -17.61 14.83 4.17
CA TYR A 49 -18.74 14.88 5.09
C TYR A 49 -20.03 15.32 4.39
N ASN A 50 -21.16 14.75 4.81
CA ASN A 50 -22.47 15.29 4.47
C ASN A 50 -22.81 16.43 5.46
N LEU A 51 -22.35 17.64 5.15
CA LEU A 51 -22.47 18.80 6.06
C LEU A 51 -23.93 19.13 6.42
N LYS A 52 -24.90 18.85 5.55
CA LYS A 52 -26.33 19.04 5.84
C LYS A 52 -26.89 18.11 6.90
N SER A 53 -26.19 17.01 7.20
CA SER A 53 -26.58 16.06 8.24
C SER A 53 -25.92 16.31 9.58
N LEU A 54 -24.94 17.24 9.63
CA LEU A 54 -24.23 17.60 10.84
C LEU A 54 -24.91 18.81 11.51
N PRO A 55 -24.92 18.88 12.85
CA PRO A 55 -25.52 20.00 13.56
C PRO A 55 -24.75 21.29 13.28
N SER A 56 -25.49 22.40 13.27
CA SER A 56 -24.92 23.75 13.33
C SER A 56 -24.42 24.04 14.74
N TYR A 57 -23.32 24.78 14.89
CA TYR A 57 -22.90 25.37 16.16
C TYR A 57 -23.36 26.83 16.32
N ASP A 58 -24.03 27.35 15.30
CA ASP A 58 -24.75 28.61 15.32
C ASP A 58 -26.26 28.34 15.15
N ASP A 59 -27.03 28.58 16.21
CA ASP A 59 -28.48 28.32 16.24
C ASP A 59 -29.27 29.07 15.16
N ARG A 60 -28.67 30.05 14.47
CA ARG A 60 -29.27 30.75 13.33
C ARG A 60 -29.35 29.89 12.06
N PHE A 61 -28.58 28.81 11.98
CA PHE A 61 -28.50 27.93 10.82
C PHE A 61 -28.99 26.52 11.15
N ASN A 62 -29.60 25.86 10.17
CA ASN A 62 -30.21 24.54 10.35
C ASN A 62 -29.19 23.39 10.35
N ASP A 63 -28.01 23.60 9.75
CA ASP A 63 -27.00 22.57 9.55
C ASP A 63 -25.59 23.17 9.52
N ALA A 64 -24.59 22.30 9.62
CA ALA A 64 -23.19 22.71 9.57
C ALA A 64 -22.81 23.37 8.23
N GLU A 65 -23.50 23.06 7.12
CA GLU A 65 -23.17 23.67 5.82
C GLU A 65 -23.45 25.18 5.83
N GLY A 66 -24.62 25.59 6.33
CA GLY A 66 -25.00 27.01 6.44
C GLY A 66 -24.10 27.78 7.40
N ASP A 67 -23.85 27.20 8.57
CA ASP A 67 -22.95 27.72 9.61
C ASP A 67 -21.52 27.94 9.08
N ILE A 68 -20.89 26.87 8.58
CA ILE A 68 -19.53 26.92 8.07
C ILE A 68 -19.43 27.89 6.90
N TRP A 69 -20.41 27.90 5.99
CA TRP A 69 -20.42 28.87 4.87
C TRP A 69 -20.48 30.31 5.36
N GLN A 70 -21.36 30.60 6.33
CA GLN A 70 -21.51 31.94 6.88
C GLN A 70 -20.19 32.43 7.46
N HIS A 71 -19.50 31.58 8.21
CA HIS A 71 -18.31 31.97 8.95
C HIS A 71 -17.01 31.92 8.13
N THR A 72 -16.86 30.94 7.22
CA THR A 72 -15.64 30.79 6.41
C THR A 72 -15.67 31.57 5.10
N VAL A 73 -16.85 31.88 4.55
CA VAL A 73 -17.00 32.56 3.25
C VAL A 73 -17.57 33.95 3.38
N ASN A 74 -18.67 34.13 4.13
CA ASN A 74 -19.35 35.43 4.19
C ASN A 74 -18.70 36.39 5.20
N ASN A 75 -18.31 35.89 6.38
CA ASN A 75 -17.73 36.71 7.45
C ASN A 75 -16.20 36.60 7.52
N ASN A 76 -15.65 35.43 7.21
CA ASN A 76 -14.24 35.08 7.36
C ASN A 76 -13.72 35.34 8.79
N ASP A 77 -14.46 34.87 9.79
CA ASP A 77 -14.26 35.10 11.23
C ASP A 77 -13.87 33.84 12.02
N TYR A 78 -13.76 32.68 11.36
CA TYR A 78 -13.18 31.47 11.96
C TYR A 78 -11.65 31.54 12.02
N GLU A 79 -11.08 30.96 13.08
CA GLU A 79 -9.64 30.87 13.27
C GLU A 79 -8.99 29.94 12.24
N ASN A 80 -7.73 30.19 11.90
CA ASN A 80 -6.98 29.33 10.99
C ASN A 80 -6.88 27.91 11.57
N GLY A 81 -7.30 26.91 10.77
CA GLY A 81 -7.32 25.50 11.17
C GLY A 81 -8.40 25.10 12.18
N TRP A 82 -9.45 25.91 12.34
CA TRP A 82 -10.65 25.58 13.14
C TRP A 82 -11.15 24.14 12.93
N VAL A 83 -11.05 23.63 11.69
CA VAL A 83 -11.46 22.25 11.30
C VAL A 83 -10.79 21.18 12.16
N PHE A 84 -9.55 21.40 12.62
CA PHE A 84 -8.80 20.39 13.36
C PHE A 84 -9.31 20.15 14.77
N GLU A 85 -9.94 21.16 15.38
CA GLU A 85 -10.52 21.07 16.72
C GLU A 85 -12.05 20.97 16.73
N ASP A 86 -12.70 21.09 15.56
CA ASP A 86 -14.15 20.96 15.45
C ASP A 86 -14.61 19.50 15.68
N GLU A 87 -15.34 19.29 16.77
CA GLU A 87 -15.82 17.98 17.20
C GLU A 87 -16.72 17.29 16.16
N ARG A 88 -17.38 18.05 15.26
CA ARG A 88 -18.24 17.49 14.20
C ARG A 88 -17.44 16.59 13.26
N PHE A 89 -16.14 16.85 13.11
CA PHE A 89 -15.28 16.09 12.21
C PHE A 89 -14.46 15.01 12.90
N GLY A 90 -14.34 15.04 14.23
CA GLY A 90 -13.63 14.02 15.02
C GLY A 90 -12.16 13.84 14.63
N LEU A 91 -11.49 14.91 14.18
CA LEU A 91 -10.09 14.81 13.74
C LEU A 91 -9.11 14.69 14.90
N LEU A 92 -9.36 15.39 16.01
CA LEU A 92 -8.53 15.27 17.23
C LEU A 92 -8.91 14.03 18.04
N ASP A 93 -10.18 13.92 18.43
CA ASP A 93 -10.65 12.93 19.40
C ASP A 93 -11.52 11.80 18.82
N GLY A 94 -11.60 11.69 17.49
CA GLY A 94 -12.34 10.61 16.82
C GLY A 94 -11.48 9.37 16.51
N GLU A 95 -12.08 8.41 15.82
CA GLU A 95 -11.40 7.18 15.40
C GLU A 95 -10.28 7.47 14.40
N ASP A 96 -9.18 6.70 14.45
CA ASP A 96 -8.02 6.85 13.54
C ASP A 96 -8.43 6.84 12.05
N GLU A 97 -9.45 6.06 11.70
CA GLU A 97 -9.98 5.99 10.34
C GLU A 97 -10.55 7.32 9.85
N VAL A 98 -11.10 8.14 10.74
CA VAL A 98 -11.65 9.45 10.38
C VAL A 98 -10.52 10.38 9.94
N LEU A 99 -9.44 10.43 10.73
CA LEU A 99 -8.24 11.17 10.39
C LEU A 99 -7.58 10.64 9.10
N LEU A 100 -7.39 9.33 8.98
CA LEU A 100 -6.74 8.74 7.80
C LEU A 100 -7.52 9.01 6.50
N LYS A 101 -8.86 8.97 6.55
CA LYS A 101 -9.71 9.38 5.41
C LYS A 101 -9.54 10.85 5.06
N PHE A 102 -9.50 11.72 6.08
CA PHE A 102 -9.27 13.14 5.90
C PHE A 102 -7.92 13.39 5.22
N LEU A 103 -6.84 12.78 5.71
CA LEU A 103 -5.50 12.91 5.12
C LEU A 103 -5.42 12.38 3.69
N CYS A 104 -6.07 11.25 3.37
CA CYS A 104 -6.18 10.78 1.98
C CYS A 104 -6.89 11.78 1.06
N ALA A 105 -7.91 12.49 1.57
CA ALA A 105 -8.62 13.50 0.81
C ALA A 105 -7.73 14.72 0.50
N ILE A 106 -6.89 15.16 1.44
CA ILE A 106 -5.92 16.26 1.26
C ILE A 106 -5.05 16.00 0.02
N PHE A 107 -4.54 14.76 -0.13
CA PHE A 107 -3.65 14.37 -1.22
C PHE A 107 -4.38 13.83 -2.45
N HIS A 108 -5.71 13.91 -2.52
CA HIS A 108 -6.46 13.44 -3.67
C HIS A 108 -6.17 14.32 -4.92
N PRO A 109 -6.02 13.77 -6.14
CA PRO A 109 -5.72 14.55 -7.37
C PRO A 109 -6.70 15.70 -7.70
N ALA A 110 -7.92 15.61 -7.19
CA ALA A 110 -8.95 16.66 -7.31
C ALA A 110 -8.75 17.82 -6.31
N VAL A 111 -7.98 17.61 -5.24
CA VAL A 111 -7.72 18.58 -4.16
C VAL A 111 -6.33 19.18 -4.32
N ARG A 112 -5.30 18.34 -4.47
CA ARG A 112 -3.90 18.81 -4.59
C ARG A 112 -3.63 19.56 -5.89
N VAL A 113 -2.58 20.40 -5.84
CA VAL A 113 -1.94 21.01 -7.00
C VAL A 113 -0.83 20.08 -7.47
N GLU A 114 -1.01 19.43 -8.62
CA GLU A 114 -0.13 18.31 -9.05
C GLU A 114 1.35 18.71 -9.16
N ASN A 115 1.63 19.91 -9.69
CA ASN A 115 2.99 20.46 -9.83
C ASN A 115 3.46 21.23 -8.58
N GLY A 116 2.72 21.11 -7.47
CA GLY A 116 3.03 21.79 -6.21
C GLY A 116 3.89 20.94 -5.27
N ILE A 117 4.01 21.40 -4.03
CA ILE A 117 4.87 20.82 -2.98
C ILE A 117 4.22 19.66 -2.20
N TRP A 118 3.08 19.14 -2.65
CA TRP A 118 2.28 18.14 -1.93
C TRP A 118 3.05 16.87 -1.59
N LYS A 119 4.04 16.47 -2.41
CA LYS A 119 4.90 15.31 -2.16
C LYS A 119 5.68 15.44 -0.86
N LYS A 120 6.20 16.64 -0.56
CA LYS A 120 6.98 16.91 0.65
C LYS A 120 6.10 16.83 1.91
N PHE A 121 4.87 17.35 1.82
CA PHE A 121 3.89 17.26 2.89
C PHE A 121 3.40 15.83 3.11
N LEU A 122 3.17 15.07 2.04
CA LEU A 122 2.84 13.65 2.13
C LEU A 122 3.95 12.86 2.85
N GLU A 123 5.21 13.15 2.54
CA GLU A 123 6.36 12.52 3.19
C GLU A 123 6.42 12.87 4.69
N ALA A 124 6.25 14.14 5.05
CA ALA A 124 6.21 14.59 6.45
C ALA A 124 5.04 13.95 7.23
N VAL A 125 3.84 13.93 6.65
CA VAL A 125 2.66 13.25 7.24
C VAL A 125 2.93 11.77 7.45
N ASN A 126 3.50 11.09 6.45
CA ASN A 126 3.88 9.68 6.60
C ASN A 126 4.96 9.49 7.67
N GLY A 127 5.92 10.41 7.81
CA GLY A 127 6.91 10.37 8.88
C GLY A 127 6.29 10.37 10.28
N LEU A 128 5.20 11.11 10.47
CA LEU A 128 4.46 11.19 11.73
C LEU A 128 3.51 10.00 11.95
N LEU A 129 2.87 9.49 10.89
CA LEU A 129 1.96 8.33 11.01
C LEU A 129 2.68 7.00 11.29
N GLN A 130 3.93 6.88 10.84
CA GLN A 130 4.68 5.62 10.89
C GLN A 130 5.02 5.12 12.29
N PRO A 131 5.47 5.96 13.24
CA PRO A 131 5.60 5.58 14.65
C PRO A 131 4.31 4.98 15.23
N ASP A 132 3.15 5.46 14.76
CA ASP A 132 1.83 5.02 15.19
C ASP A 132 1.24 3.90 14.32
N GLY A 133 2.06 3.29 13.47
CA GLY A 133 1.73 2.05 12.76
C GLY A 133 0.86 2.23 11.52
N TYR A 134 0.82 3.42 10.91
CA TYR A 134 0.10 3.67 9.66
C TYR A 134 0.96 4.38 8.61
N GLU A 135 0.62 4.18 7.34
CA GLU A 135 1.13 5.00 6.24
C GLU A 135 0.08 5.21 5.15
N LEU A 136 0.14 6.37 4.50
CA LEU A 136 -0.56 6.67 3.26
C LEU A 136 0.26 6.13 2.08
N TYR A 137 -0.39 5.42 1.18
CA TYR A 137 0.26 4.78 0.03
C TYR A 137 -0.57 4.98 -1.26
N PRO A 138 0.06 5.01 -2.45
CA PRO A 138 -0.65 5.04 -3.72
C PRO A 138 -1.51 3.78 -3.87
N GLU A 139 -2.82 3.95 -3.75
CA GLU A 139 -3.78 2.84 -3.74
C GLU A 139 -4.36 2.59 -5.14
N SER A 140 -4.56 3.65 -5.91
CA SER A 140 -5.08 3.56 -7.28
C SER A 140 -4.66 4.76 -8.10
N LYS A 141 -5.06 4.80 -9.38
CA LYS A 141 -4.85 5.95 -10.26
C LYS A 141 -6.17 6.45 -10.84
N ILE A 142 -6.32 7.76 -10.97
CA ILE A 142 -7.37 8.42 -11.75
C ILE A 142 -6.69 9.38 -12.73
N SER A 143 -6.97 9.24 -14.03
CA SER A 143 -6.35 10.03 -15.10
C SER A 143 -4.80 10.05 -15.00
N GLY A 144 -4.20 8.89 -14.70
CA GLY A 144 -2.75 8.73 -14.55
C GLY A 144 -2.16 9.17 -13.21
N ARG A 145 -2.94 9.85 -12.35
CA ARG A 145 -2.48 10.42 -11.07
C ARG A 145 -2.84 9.54 -9.89
N ASP A 146 -1.93 9.46 -8.92
CA ASP A 146 -2.09 8.59 -7.75
C ASP A 146 -3.19 9.10 -6.81
N VAL A 147 -4.08 8.18 -6.44
CA VAL A 147 -5.06 8.32 -5.37
C VAL A 147 -4.56 7.53 -4.18
N PHE A 148 -4.44 8.20 -3.04
CA PHE A 148 -3.88 7.63 -1.83
C PHE A 148 -4.96 6.96 -0.97
N GLY A 149 -4.62 5.78 -0.44
CA GLY A 149 -5.31 5.13 0.67
C GLY A 149 -4.38 5.03 1.88
N TRP A 150 -4.82 4.37 2.95
CA TRP A 150 -3.99 4.06 4.11
C TRP A 150 -3.91 2.55 4.35
N LYS A 151 -2.79 2.10 4.93
CA LYS A 151 -2.58 0.72 5.38
C LYS A 151 -1.77 0.71 6.67
N ARG A 152 -1.63 -0.45 7.29
CA ARG A 152 -0.68 -0.68 8.38
C ARG A 152 0.74 -0.39 7.89
N PHE A 153 1.46 0.43 8.64
CA PHE A 153 2.89 0.59 8.42
C PHE A 153 3.62 -0.63 8.92
N ASP A 154 4.39 -1.23 8.03
CA ASP A 154 5.31 -2.29 8.38
C ASP A 154 6.73 -1.70 8.38
N PRO A 155 7.36 -1.47 9.55
CA PRO A 155 8.71 -0.94 9.60
C PRO A 155 9.70 -1.85 8.88
N THR A 156 9.41 -3.14 8.71
CA THR A 156 10.25 -4.05 7.91
C THR A 156 10.16 -3.79 6.41
N GLU A 157 9.13 -3.09 5.91
CA GLU A 157 9.03 -2.68 4.51
C GLU A 157 9.88 -1.45 4.17
N LYS A 158 10.12 -0.54 5.14
CA LYS A 158 10.86 0.73 4.97
C LYS A 158 12.29 0.72 5.53
N VAL A 159 12.59 -0.06 6.58
CA VAL A 159 13.87 0.04 7.32
C VAL A 159 15.01 -0.79 6.70
N LEU A 160 14.74 -1.64 5.73
CA LEU A 160 15.80 -2.21 4.90
C LEU A 160 15.20 -2.46 3.52
N PHE A 161 15.64 -1.72 2.50
CA PHE A 161 15.48 -2.22 1.14
C PHE A 161 16.17 -3.58 1.11
N ILE A 162 15.44 -4.68 1.03
CA ILE A 162 16.02 -6.02 0.87
C ILE A 162 15.84 -6.36 -0.61
N PRO A 163 16.93 -6.56 -1.37
CA PRO A 163 16.85 -6.97 -2.77
C PRO A 163 15.95 -8.20 -2.95
N PHE A 164 15.18 -8.25 -4.04
CA PHE A 164 14.36 -9.41 -4.44
C PHE A 164 15.02 -10.77 -4.17
N SER A 165 16.26 -10.98 -4.61
CA SER A 165 16.97 -12.26 -4.46
C SER A 165 17.20 -12.66 -3.01
N LEU A 166 17.29 -11.68 -2.10
CA LEU A 166 17.42 -11.89 -0.66
C LEU A 166 16.06 -12.08 -0.01
N ARG A 167 15.04 -11.30 -0.39
CA ARG A 167 13.65 -11.47 0.10
C ARG A 167 13.12 -12.87 -0.18
N TYR A 168 13.35 -13.38 -1.39
CA TYR A 168 12.86 -14.69 -1.82
C TYR A 168 13.92 -15.80 -1.74
N LYS A 169 15.02 -15.59 -1.01
CA LYS A 169 16.19 -16.51 -0.96
C LYS A 169 15.80 -17.95 -0.67
N LYS A 170 14.89 -18.20 0.27
CA LYS A 170 14.42 -19.56 0.63
C LYS A 170 13.66 -20.20 -0.54
N MET A 171 12.77 -19.45 -1.18
CA MET A 171 11.95 -19.94 -2.31
C MET A 171 12.79 -20.19 -3.57
N ILE A 172 13.80 -19.34 -3.81
CA ILE A 172 14.76 -19.52 -4.92
C ILE A 172 15.59 -20.77 -4.69
N LYS A 173 16.15 -20.96 -3.48
CA LYS A 173 16.96 -22.14 -3.13
C LYS A 173 16.18 -23.45 -3.21
N THR A 174 14.89 -23.43 -2.91
CA THR A 174 14.01 -24.61 -2.95
C THR A 174 13.37 -24.83 -4.32
N HIS A 175 13.72 -24.02 -5.34
CA HIS A 175 13.12 -24.03 -6.68
C HIS A 175 11.61 -23.78 -6.72
N PHE A 176 11.03 -23.30 -5.61
CA PHE A 176 9.63 -22.90 -5.56
C PHE A 176 9.39 -21.63 -6.38
N LEU A 177 10.38 -20.73 -6.39
CA LEU A 177 10.40 -19.57 -7.27
C LEU A 177 11.40 -19.78 -8.40
N SER A 178 10.90 -19.90 -9.62
CA SER A 178 11.72 -20.01 -10.83
C SER A 178 11.44 -18.82 -11.75
N GLN A 179 12.48 -18.18 -12.25
CA GLN A 179 12.36 -17.15 -13.28
C GLN A 179 13.50 -17.30 -14.30
N SER A 180 13.18 -17.08 -15.57
CA SER A 180 14.17 -16.94 -16.64
C SER A 180 14.01 -15.58 -17.32
N ILE A 181 15.11 -15.01 -17.81
CA ILE A 181 15.10 -13.76 -18.59
C ILE A 181 15.91 -14.05 -19.85
N SER A 182 15.26 -13.98 -21.01
CA SER A 182 15.88 -14.25 -22.30
C SER A 182 17.03 -13.29 -22.58
N ASN A 183 18.03 -13.70 -23.37
CA ASN A 183 19.15 -12.81 -23.75
C ASN A 183 18.66 -11.56 -24.49
N LYS A 184 17.57 -11.67 -25.26
CA LYS A 184 16.92 -10.52 -25.92
C LYS A 184 16.36 -9.55 -24.88
N ALA A 185 15.63 -10.06 -23.89
CA ALA A 185 15.10 -9.25 -22.79
C ALA A 185 16.22 -8.59 -21.99
N ARG A 186 17.27 -9.33 -21.60
CA ARG A 186 18.43 -8.78 -20.88
C ARG A 186 19.12 -7.65 -21.64
N THR A 187 19.32 -7.81 -22.96
CA THR A 187 19.91 -6.76 -23.80
C THR A 187 19.04 -5.50 -23.79
N GLN A 188 17.71 -5.65 -23.91
CA GLN A 188 16.80 -4.49 -23.88
C GLN A 188 16.71 -3.86 -22.48
N ILE A 189 16.78 -4.65 -21.40
CA ILE A 189 16.85 -4.14 -20.04
C ILE A 189 18.13 -3.32 -19.86
N ALA A 190 19.30 -3.84 -20.28
CA ALA A 190 20.55 -3.10 -20.21
C ALA A 190 20.49 -1.79 -21.02
N SER A 191 19.94 -1.82 -22.24
CA SER A 191 19.75 -0.59 -23.04
C SER A 191 18.76 0.40 -22.42
N LEU A 192 17.76 -0.09 -21.69
CA LEU A 192 16.84 0.77 -20.94
C LEU A 192 17.60 1.43 -19.78
N LEU A 193 18.32 0.65 -18.97
CA LEU A 193 19.10 1.17 -17.84
C LEU A 193 20.10 2.24 -18.27
N GLU A 194 20.84 2.04 -19.36
CA GLU A 194 21.76 3.07 -19.88
C GLU A 194 21.05 4.40 -20.21
N ARG A 195 19.81 4.36 -20.69
CA ARG A 195 19.05 5.58 -21.00
C ARG A 195 18.68 6.39 -19.75
N TYR A 196 18.56 5.71 -18.62
CA TYR A 196 18.24 6.30 -17.32
C TYR A 196 19.48 6.47 -16.44
N ASN A 197 20.68 6.27 -17.00
CA ASN A 197 21.93 6.50 -16.29
C ASN A 197 22.25 8.00 -16.26
N SER A 198 21.95 8.63 -15.13
CA SER A 198 22.24 10.05 -14.88
C SER A 198 23.53 10.21 -14.07
N THR A 199 24.21 11.35 -14.25
CA THR A 199 25.38 11.75 -13.46
C THR A 199 24.97 12.76 -12.39
N TYR A 200 25.41 12.54 -11.15
CA TYR A 200 25.18 13.38 -9.99
C TYR A 200 26.51 13.89 -9.44
N ARG A 201 26.48 14.98 -8.67
CA ARG A 201 27.61 15.43 -7.87
C ARG A 201 27.41 15.04 -6.43
N GLU A 202 28.40 14.36 -5.86
CA GLU A 202 28.45 14.04 -4.43
C GLU A 202 29.66 14.71 -3.79
N THR A 203 29.52 15.07 -2.52
CA THR A 203 30.62 15.59 -1.69
C THR A 203 31.03 14.49 -0.71
N ASN A 204 32.30 14.11 -0.71
CA ASN A 204 32.80 13.12 0.26
C ASN A 204 32.99 13.75 1.66
N GLU A 205 33.37 12.93 2.64
CA GLU A 205 33.62 13.32 4.04
C GLU A 205 34.70 14.41 4.20
N THR A 206 35.56 14.57 3.19
CA THR A 206 36.63 15.59 3.16
C THR A 206 36.21 16.88 2.46
N GLY A 207 34.95 17.01 2.05
CA GLY A 207 34.43 18.19 1.35
C GLY A 207 34.72 18.23 -0.15
N TRP A 208 35.33 17.17 -0.71
CA TRP A 208 35.64 17.11 -2.14
C TRP A 208 34.43 16.64 -2.94
N GLN A 209 34.10 17.40 -3.99
CA GLN A 209 33.04 17.07 -4.94
C GLN A 209 33.56 16.15 -6.04
N TYR A 210 32.82 15.11 -6.35
CA TYR A 210 33.07 14.20 -7.47
C TYR A 210 31.77 13.85 -8.20
N ASP A 211 31.89 13.52 -9.48
CA ASP A 211 30.78 13.04 -10.29
C ASP A 211 30.60 11.53 -10.07
N ILE A 212 29.37 11.08 -9.89
CA ILE A 212 29.00 9.67 -9.75
C ILE A 212 27.77 9.37 -10.61
N THR A 213 27.80 8.25 -11.32
CA THR A 213 26.69 7.81 -12.17
C THR A 213 25.66 7.01 -11.39
N THR A 214 24.44 6.92 -11.92
CA THR A 214 23.40 6.03 -11.39
C THR A 214 23.89 4.60 -11.28
N ASN A 215 24.61 4.11 -12.29
CA ASN A 215 25.20 2.77 -12.29
C ASN A 215 26.15 2.56 -11.10
N GLU A 216 27.06 3.50 -10.85
CA GLU A 216 28.01 3.42 -9.72
C GLU A 216 27.29 3.47 -8.37
N CYS A 217 26.29 4.35 -8.23
CA CYS A 217 25.43 4.41 -7.05
C CYS A 217 24.72 3.07 -6.78
N VAL A 218 24.16 2.44 -7.82
CA VAL A 218 23.46 1.15 -7.71
C VAL A 218 24.41 0.03 -7.30
N PHE A 219 25.62 -0.03 -7.87
CA PHE A 219 26.63 -1.01 -7.43
C PHE A 219 27.07 -0.78 -5.98
N ARG A 220 27.24 0.48 -5.57
CA ARG A 220 27.54 0.85 -4.17
C ARG A 220 26.43 0.39 -3.23
N ASP A 221 25.16 0.55 -3.61
CA ASP A 221 24.02 0.08 -2.83
C ASP A 221 23.93 -1.44 -2.78
N LEU A 222 24.19 -2.14 -3.89
CA LEU A 222 24.23 -3.61 -3.93
C LEU A 222 25.27 -4.21 -2.99
N LEU A 223 26.45 -3.57 -2.88
CA LEU A 223 27.55 -4.03 -2.03
C LEU A 223 27.17 -4.07 -0.54
N GLN A 224 26.17 -3.31 -0.11
CA GLN A 224 25.64 -3.38 1.26
C GLN A 224 24.94 -4.73 1.54
N PHE A 225 24.55 -5.47 0.50
CA PHE A 225 23.80 -6.72 0.60
C PHE A 225 24.61 -7.94 0.18
N TYR A 226 25.32 -7.85 -0.95
CA TYR A 226 26.17 -8.93 -1.47
C TYR A 226 27.14 -8.41 -2.53
N GLN A 227 28.24 -9.14 -2.76
CA GLN A 227 29.19 -8.84 -3.82
C GLN A 227 28.59 -9.10 -5.22
N PRO A 228 28.43 -8.08 -6.09
CA PRO A 228 27.91 -8.25 -7.44
C PRO A 228 28.85 -9.13 -8.29
N LYS A 229 28.30 -10.22 -8.82
CA LYS A 229 29.04 -11.21 -9.61
C LYS A 229 28.27 -11.59 -10.87
N ALA A 230 29.02 -11.98 -11.90
CA ALA A 230 28.49 -12.43 -13.18
C ALA A 230 29.39 -13.50 -13.80
N TYR A 231 28.83 -14.31 -14.71
CA TYR A 231 29.61 -15.33 -15.41
C TYR A 231 30.48 -14.71 -16.50
N ASN A 232 31.79 -14.92 -16.39
CA ASN A 232 32.73 -14.54 -17.45
C ASN A 232 32.72 -15.53 -18.64
N SER A 233 33.53 -15.26 -19.66
CA SER A 233 33.66 -16.11 -20.85
C SER A 233 34.12 -17.55 -20.55
N SER A 234 34.81 -17.77 -19.44
CA SER A 234 35.24 -19.10 -18.98
C SER A 234 34.20 -19.82 -18.10
N GLY A 235 33.00 -19.26 -17.94
CA GLY A 235 31.93 -19.83 -17.12
C GLY A 235 32.16 -19.70 -15.61
N ARG A 236 33.12 -18.87 -15.17
CA ARG A 236 33.38 -18.62 -13.75
C ARG A 236 32.54 -17.43 -13.26
N TYR A 237 31.96 -17.56 -12.06
CA TYR A 237 31.18 -16.50 -11.43
C TYR A 237 32.10 -15.54 -10.68
N VAL A 238 32.45 -14.44 -11.34
CA VAL A 238 33.47 -13.47 -10.89
C VAL A 238 32.85 -12.11 -10.61
N GLU A 239 33.56 -11.29 -9.86
CA GLU A 239 33.12 -9.94 -9.50
C GLU A 239 33.05 -9.04 -10.73
N THR A 240 32.07 -8.14 -10.74
CA THR A 240 31.91 -7.18 -11.82
C THR A 240 31.23 -5.91 -11.31
N ASN A 241 31.67 -4.78 -11.83
CA ASN A 241 31.05 -3.46 -11.71
C ASN A 241 30.59 -2.92 -13.08
N ASP A 242 30.62 -3.76 -14.13
CA ASP A 242 30.12 -3.40 -15.45
C ASP A 242 28.63 -3.75 -15.52
N MET A 243 27.79 -2.72 -15.61
CA MET A 243 26.33 -2.88 -15.58
C MET A 243 25.85 -3.82 -16.69
N LYS A 244 26.34 -3.63 -17.92
CA LYS A 244 25.90 -4.42 -19.07
C LYS A 244 26.29 -5.89 -18.92
N HIS A 245 27.52 -6.17 -18.49
CA HIS A 245 28.00 -7.52 -18.21
C HIS A 245 27.20 -8.17 -17.09
N PHE A 246 26.97 -7.44 -15.99
CA PHE A 246 26.16 -7.91 -14.87
C PHE A 246 24.76 -8.32 -15.33
N ILE A 247 24.02 -7.43 -16.00
CA ILE A 247 22.65 -7.70 -16.48
C ILE A 247 22.61 -8.86 -17.48
N LEU A 248 23.62 -9.01 -18.34
CA LEU A 248 23.65 -10.08 -19.33
C LEU A 248 24.04 -11.44 -18.75
N LYS A 249 24.84 -11.48 -17.67
CA LYS A 249 25.52 -12.71 -17.21
C LYS A 249 25.29 -13.07 -15.74
N THR A 250 24.42 -12.37 -15.03
CA THR A 250 24.03 -12.71 -13.65
C THR A 250 22.74 -13.53 -13.57
N SER A 251 22.38 -13.98 -12.35
CA SER A 251 21.10 -14.64 -12.06
C SER A 251 19.91 -13.74 -12.45
N PRO A 252 18.80 -14.29 -12.99
CA PRO A 252 17.56 -13.53 -13.22
C PRO A 252 17.11 -12.71 -12.01
N PHE A 253 17.27 -13.23 -10.80
CA PHE A 253 16.88 -12.54 -9.57
C PHE A 253 17.82 -11.39 -9.22
N CYS A 254 19.11 -11.47 -9.58
CA CYS A 254 20.04 -10.35 -9.42
C CYS A 254 19.81 -9.24 -10.47
N VAL A 255 19.22 -9.57 -11.63
CA VAL A 255 18.70 -8.55 -12.55
C VAL A 255 17.52 -7.81 -11.93
N PHE A 256 16.63 -8.52 -11.23
CA PHE A 256 15.53 -7.89 -10.49
C PHE A 256 16.03 -6.97 -9.39
N ASP A 257 17.00 -7.41 -8.59
CA ASP A 257 17.66 -6.56 -7.58
C ASP A 257 18.19 -5.26 -8.18
N PHE A 258 18.87 -5.37 -9.33
CA PHE A 258 19.43 -4.21 -10.01
C PHE A 258 18.33 -3.23 -10.45
N ILE A 259 17.23 -3.74 -11.03
CA ILE A 259 16.07 -2.93 -11.45
C ILE A 259 15.42 -2.21 -10.26
N GLU A 260 15.24 -2.93 -9.14
CA GLU A 260 14.62 -2.38 -7.93
C GLU A 260 15.44 -1.24 -7.32
N ILE A 261 16.77 -1.39 -7.27
CA ILE A 261 17.66 -0.32 -6.77
C ILE A 261 17.73 0.83 -7.79
N TYR A 262 17.71 0.55 -9.09
CA TYR A 262 17.72 1.60 -10.12
C TYR A 262 16.53 2.55 -10.01
N GLU A 263 15.37 2.03 -9.58
CA GLU A 263 14.15 2.82 -9.36
C GLU A 263 14.35 3.91 -8.31
N LYS A 264 15.14 3.65 -7.26
CA LYS A 264 15.46 4.62 -6.20
C LYS A 264 16.01 5.93 -6.79
N TYR A 265 16.81 5.85 -7.84
CA TYR A 265 17.46 6.98 -8.50
C TYR A 265 16.63 7.59 -9.64
N ASN A 266 15.52 6.95 -9.99
CA ASN A 266 14.68 7.29 -11.14
C ASN A 266 13.19 7.42 -10.77
N ARG A 267 12.88 7.62 -9.48
CA ARG A 267 11.50 7.65 -8.96
C ARG A 267 10.65 8.78 -9.54
N ASP A 268 11.26 9.90 -9.90
CA ASP A 268 10.55 11.08 -10.41
C ASP A 268 10.37 11.11 -11.93
N ASN A 269 10.78 10.06 -12.64
CA ASN A 269 10.60 9.94 -14.09
C ASN A 269 9.75 8.71 -14.47
N ASP A 270 9.64 8.43 -15.78
CA ASP A 270 8.81 7.35 -16.33
C ASP A 270 9.51 5.97 -16.33
N PHE A 271 10.61 5.80 -15.60
CA PHE A 271 11.40 4.56 -15.55
C PHE A 271 10.54 3.33 -15.21
N SER A 272 9.75 3.40 -14.13
CA SER A 272 8.90 2.30 -13.70
C SER A 272 7.90 1.89 -14.79
N ASP A 273 7.33 2.85 -15.50
CA ASP A 273 6.41 2.59 -16.60
C ASP A 273 7.12 1.91 -17.79
N LYS A 274 8.35 2.32 -18.12
CA LYS A 274 9.15 1.67 -19.18
C LYS A 274 9.60 0.27 -18.80
N VAL A 275 10.04 0.05 -17.56
CA VAL A 275 10.38 -1.28 -17.04
C VAL A 275 9.16 -2.19 -17.16
N ASN A 276 8.00 -1.75 -16.69
CA ASN A 276 6.78 -2.55 -16.74
C ASN A 276 6.33 -2.88 -18.18
N ALA A 277 6.43 -1.91 -19.09
CA ALA A 277 6.16 -2.15 -20.51
C ALA A 277 7.12 -3.20 -21.10
N LEU A 278 8.39 -3.16 -20.70
CA LEU A 278 9.41 -4.09 -21.17
C LEU A 278 9.23 -5.50 -20.58
N LEU A 279 8.96 -5.63 -19.28
CA LEU A 279 8.67 -6.91 -18.63
C LEU A 279 7.45 -7.57 -19.28
N LYS A 280 6.38 -6.80 -19.52
CA LYS A 280 5.18 -7.27 -20.22
C LYS A 280 5.48 -7.73 -21.65
N LEU A 281 6.30 -6.99 -22.40
CA LEU A 281 6.69 -7.35 -23.77
C LEU A 281 7.40 -8.71 -23.84
N HIS A 282 8.18 -9.05 -22.81
CA HIS A 282 8.93 -10.32 -22.74
C HIS A 282 8.23 -11.37 -21.86
N GLU A 283 6.95 -11.18 -21.55
CA GLU A 283 6.14 -12.11 -20.77
C GLU A 283 6.75 -12.46 -19.39
N ILE A 284 7.48 -11.52 -18.80
CA ILE A 284 8.03 -11.65 -17.45
C ILE A 284 6.92 -11.26 -16.47
N PRO A 285 6.42 -12.16 -15.62
CA PRO A 285 5.18 -11.96 -14.86
C PRO A 285 5.38 -11.12 -13.60
N TYR A 286 6.02 -9.96 -13.74
CA TYR A 286 6.32 -9.03 -12.65
C TYR A 286 6.03 -7.60 -13.08
N ASN A 287 5.60 -6.78 -12.11
CA ASN A 287 5.51 -5.33 -12.24
C ASN A 287 6.31 -4.66 -11.13
N LEU A 288 7.11 -3.66 -11.51
CA LEU A 288 7.76 -2.73 -10.62
C LEU A 288 6.74 -1.72 -10.09
N LYS A 289 6.49 -1.76 -8.79
CA LYS A 289 5.62 -0.84 -8.06
C LYS A 289 6.30 -0.41 -6.78
N MET A 290 6.35 0.89 -6.52
CA MET A 290 6.95 1.46 -5.29
C MET A 290 8.38 0.92 -5.04
N GLY A 291 9.20 0.85 -6.09
CA GLY A 291 10.58 0.34 -6.01
C GLY A 291 10.72 -1.17 -5.81
N LYS A 292 9.64 -1.95 -5.88
CA LYS A 292 9.67 -3.42 -5.71
C LYS A 292 8.97 -4.13 -6.87
N LEU A 293 9.55 -5.22 -7.35
CA LEU A 293 8.95 -6.14 -8.29
C LEU A 293 7.97 -7.06 -7.55
N GLU A 294 6.73 -7.04 -8.00
CA GLU A 294 5.64 -7.87 -7.50
C GLU A 294 5.19 -8.83 -8.59
N ASN A 295 4.95 -10.10 -8.25
CA ASN A 295 4.43 -11.08 -9.20
C ASN A 295 2.98 -10.73 -9.57
N ILE A 296 2.66 -10.77 -10.87
CA ILE A 296 1.34 -10.38 -11.38
C ILE A 296 0.26 -11.44 -11.05
N PHE A 297 0.65 -12.68 -10.81
CA PHE A 297 -0.25 -13.79 -10.49
C PHE A 297 -0.45 -14.04 -9.00
N ASP A 298 0.26 -13.31 -8.13
CA ASP A 298 -0.02 -13.40 -6.70
C ASP A 298 -1.37 -12.74 -6.42
N ILE A 299 -2.32 -13.57 -5.97
CA ILE A 299 -3.65 -13.12 -5.54
C ILE A 299 -3.46 -12.38 -4.22
N SER A 300 -3.25 -11.06 -4.30
CA SER A 300 -3.41 -10.15 -3.17
C SER A 300 -4.82 -9.57 -3.19
N ILE A 301 -5.42 -9.38 -2.02
CA ILE A 301 -6.62 -8.55 -1.94
C ILE A 301 -6.17 -7.13 -2.26
N ASN A 302 -6.89 -6.44 -3.15
CA ASN A 302 -6.64 -5.03 -3.37
C ASN A 302 -6.89 -4.28 -2.05
N ASN A 303 -5.85 -3.66 -1.50
CA ASN A 303 -5.90 -2.93 -0.24
C ASN A 303 -7.03 -1.88 -0.20
N LYS A 304 -7.43 -1.31 -1.35
CA LYS A 304 -8.63 -0.47 -1.47
C LYS A 304 -9.89 -1.13 -0.93
N TYR A 305 -10.10 -2.40 -1.26
CA TYR A 305 -11.25 -3.15 -0.77
C TYR A 305 -11.12 -3.45 0.71
N ILE A 306 -9.92 -3.71 1.24
CA ILE A 306 -9.70 -3.91 2.68
C ILE A 306 -9.94 -2.63 3.48
N SER A 307 -9.34 -1.51 3.05
CA SER A 307 -9.50 -0.20 3.72
C SER A 307 -10.95 0.28 3.68
N SER A 308 -11.70 -0.14 2.66
CA SER A 308 -13.14 0.06 2.55
C SER A 308 -13.98 -1.00 3.25
N ILE A 309 -13.48 -1.76 4.23
CA ILE A 309 -14.33 -2.58 5.10
C ILE A 309 -14.73 -1.75 6.33
N PRO A 310 -16.03 -1.53 6.61
CA PRO A 310 -16.48 -0.83 7.81
C PRO A 310 -16.12 -1.53 9.12
N GLU A 311 -16.15 -2.87 9.14
CA GLU A 311 -15.92 -3.63 10.36
C GLU A 311 -14.42 -3.74 10.61
N LYS A 312 -13.96 -3.06 11.68
CA LYS A 312 -12.54 -2.93 12.01
C LYS A 312 -11.84 -4.27 12.20
N GLY A 313 -12.46 -5.24 12.87
CA GLY A 313 -11.82 -6.53 13.17
C GLY A 313 -11.52 -7.35 11.92
N LEU A 314 -12.48 -7.43 10.99
CA LEU A 314 -12.31 -8.08 9.69
C LEU A 314 -11.19 -7.41 8.89
N ARG A 315 -11.16 -6.08 8.87
CA ARG A 315 -10.11 -5.32 8.20
C ARG A 315 -8.72 -5.61 8.76
N GLU A 316 -8.57 -5.60 10.10
CA GLU A 316 -7.29 -5.88 10.77
C GLU A 316 -6.80 -7.31 10.50
N LEU A 317 -7.68 -8.30 10.58
CA LEU A 317 -7.34 -9.70 10.29
C LEU A 317 -6.86 -9.90 8.85
N LEU A 318 -7.46 -9.20 7.88
CA LEU A 318 -7.03 -9.27 6.48
C LEU A 318 -5.65 -8.62 6.25
N TRP A 319 -5.39 -7.47 6.89
CA TRP A 319 -4.05 -6.87 6.85
C TRP A 319 -2.99 -7.76 7.49
N ASP A 320 -3.28 -8.36 8.64
CA ASP A 320 -2.37 -9.29 9.31
C ASP A 320 -2.08 -10.50 8.42
N ALA A 321 -3.12 -11.12 7.86
CA ALA A 321 -2.99 -12.26 6.96
C ALA A 321 -2.09 -11.93 5.76
N GLU A 322 -2.29 -10.77 5.13
CA GLU A 322 -1.49 -10.33 3.98
C GLU A 322 -0.03 -10.02 4.37
N SER A 323 0.20 -9.35 5.50
CA SER A 323 1.55 -9.06 6.01
C SER A 323 2.33 -10.36 6.28
N TYR A 324 1.72 -11.31 6.99
CA TYR A 324 2.36 -12.61 7.26
C TYR A 324 2.61 -13.40 5.98
N TYR A 325 1.68 -13.37 5.02
CA TYR A 325 1.85 -14.05 3.74
C TYR A 325 3.04 -13.49 2.97
N LYS A 326 3.15 -12.16 2.86
CA LYS A 326 4.27 -11.47 2.20
C LYS A 326 5.61 -11.73 2.87
N LYS A 327 5.62 -11.88 4.20
CA LYS A 327 6.82 -12.27 4.98
C LYS A 327 7.19 -13.75 4.86
N GLY A 328 6.43 -14.54 4.09
CA GLY A 328 6.64 -15.98 3.94
C GLY A 328 6.20 -16.81 5.16
N ASN A 329 5.52 -16.19 6.14
CA ASN A 329 5.01 -16.88 7.31
C ASN A 329 3.60 -17.45 7.03
N LYS A 330 3.56 -18.43 6.11
CA LYS A 330 2.32 -18.90 5.48
C LYS A 330 1.36 -19.57 6.46
N GLN A 331 1.87 -20.23 7.50
CA GLN A 331 1.01 -20.84 8.52
C GLN A 331 0.19 -19.77 9.22
N ILE A 332 0.84 -18.76 9.82
CA ILE A 332 0.15 -17.68 10.53
C ILE A 332 -0.76 -16.91 9.57
N ALA A 333 -0.33 -16.70 8.33
CA ALA A 333 -1.18 -16.07 7.31
C ALA A 333 -2.48 -16.82 7.07
N VAL A 334 -2.43 -18.16 6.96
CA VAL A 334 -3.62 -19.01 6.79
C VAL A 334 -4.51 -18.99 8.03
N GLU A 335 -3.93 -19.03 9.23
CA GLU A 335 -4.68 -18.92 10.49
C GLU A 335 -5.46 -17.60 10.54
N LYS A 336 -4.77 -16.46 10.31
CA LYS A 336 -5.39 -15.12 10.29
C LYS A 336 -6.44 -14.97 9.20
N LEU A 337 -6.22 -15.59 8.05
CA LEU A 337 -7.18 -15.55 6.95
C LEU A 337 -8.45 -16.35 7.27
N TRP A 338 -8.34 -17.47 7.99
CA TRP A 338 -9.51 -18.21 8.47
C TRP A 338 -10.23 -17.50 9.61
N ASP A 339 -9.50 -16.81 10.50
CA ASP A 339 -10.12 -15.90 11.48
C ASP A 339 -10.94 -14.82 10.75
N ALA A 340 -10.38 -14.24 9.67
CA ALA A 340 -11.08 -13.27 8.84
C ALA A 340 -12.33 -13.87 8.17
N LEU A 341 -12.26 -15.10 7.67
CA LEU A 341 -13.43 -15.82 7.12
C LEU A 341 -14.53 -15.98 8.17
N GLU A 342 -14.17 -16.39 9.39
CA GLU A 342 -15.14 -16.56 10.47
C GLU A 342 -15.74 -15.22 10.91
N ARG A 343 -14.94 -14.14 10.94
CA ARG A 343 -15.41 -12.78 11.21
C ARG A 343 -16.37 -12.27 10.12
N LEU A 344 -16.02 -12.48 8.86
CA LEU A 344 -16.86 -12.18 7.68
C LEU A 344 -18.23 -12.86 7.77
N LYS A 345 -18.27 -14.14 8.16
CA LYS A 345 -19.52 -14.91 8.31
C LYS A 345 -20.45 -14.35 9.38
N THR A 346 -19.97 -13.44 10.24
CA THR A 346 -20.75 -12.74 11.27
C THR A 346 -20.88 -11.23 11.00
N TYR A 347 -20.57 -10.76 9.79
CA TYR A 347 -20.52 -9.34 9.45
C TYR A 347 -21.82 -8.57 9.74
N TYR A 348 -22.99 -9.21 9.58
CA TYR A 348 -24.28 -8.59 9.86
C TYR A 348 -24.81 -8.88 11.29
N SER A 349 -24.01 -9.51 12.16
CA SER A 349 -24.40 -9.69 13.57
C SER A 349 -24.25 -8.39 14.37
N PRO A 350 -25.09 -8.14 15.40
CA PRO A 350 -26.13 -9.01 15.94
C PRO A 350 -27.50 -8.90 15.24
N THR A 351 -27.62 -8.11 14.16
CA THR A 351 -28.92 -7.92 13.48
C THR A 351 -29.48 -9.22 12.88
N CYS A 352 -28.61 -10.20 12.62
CA CYS A 352 -28.98 -11.56 12.26
C CYS A 352 -27.98 -12.58 12.83
N ASP A 353 -28.39 -13.85 12.86
CA ASP A 353 -27.51 -14.95 13.23
C ASP A 353 -26.44 -15.22 12.14
N LYS A 354 -25.45 -16.06 12.45
CA LYS A 354 -24.35 -16.40 11.54
C LYS A 354 -24.83 -17.04 10.23
N SER A 355 -25.86 -17.90 10.28
CA SER A 355 -26.39 -18.57 9.09
C SER A 355 -27.06 -17.56 8.16
N GLN A 356 -27.88 -16.68 8.73
CA GLN A 356 -28.55 -15.59 8.02
C GLN A 356 -27.55 -14.58 7.45
N SER A 357 -26.49 -14.24 8.20
CA SER A 357 -25.43 -13.35 7.72
C SER A 357 -24.73 -13.93 6.49
N VAL A 358 -24.40 -15.22 6.51
CA VAL A 358 -23.78 -15.90 5.35
C VAL A 358 -24.72 -15.93 4.15
N LYS A 359 -26.00 -16.27 4.36
CA LYS A 359 -27.00 -16.26 3.28
C LYS A 359 -27.11 -14.88 2.62
N LYS A 360 -27.14 -13.81 3.41
CA LYS A 360 -27.19 -12.44 2.92
C LYS A 360 -25.96 -12.08 2.09
N ILE A 361 -24.75 -12.40 2.57
CA ILE A 361 -23.50 -12.16 1.82
C ILE A 361 -23.55 -12.88 0.47
N ILE A 362 -24.00 -14.13 0.45
CA ILE A 362 -24.11 -14.93 -0.78
C ILE A 362 -25.17 -14.35 -1.73
N GLU A 363 -26.30 -13.89 -1.21
CA GLU A 363 -27.35 -13.24 -2.01
C GLU A 363 -26.83 -11.96 -2.67
N ASP A 364 -26.07 -11.15 -1.94
CA ASP A 364 -25.43 -9.94 -2.47
C ASP A 364 -24.36 -10.28 -3.53
N MET A 365 -23.52 -11.31 -3.30
CA MET A 365 -22.47 -11.76 -4.23
C MET A 365 -23.04 -12.37 -5.51
N SER A 366 -24.16 -13.09 -5.41
CA SER A 366 -24.78 -13.80 -6.55
C SER A 366 -25.67 -12.90 -7.40
N ALA A 367 -26.02 -11.69 -6.93
CA ALA A 367 -26.99 -10.81 -7.58
C ALA A 367 -28.31 -11.54 -7.93
N SER A 368 -28.74 -12.45 -7.05
CA SER A 368 -29.92 -13.34 -7.23
C SER A 368 -29.82 -14.37 -8.36
N ASP A 369 -28.65 -14.61 -8.95
CA ASP A 369 -28.43 -15.71 -9.89
C ASP A 369 -28.27 -17.05 -9.17
N LEU A 370 -29.06 -18.05 -9.57
CA LEU A 370 -29.12 -19.35 -8.90
C LEU A 370 -27.82 -20.17 -9.06
N ASN A 371 -27.13 -20.06 -10.20
CA ASN A 371 -25.89 -20.78 -10.45
C ASN A 371 -24.77 -20.23 -9.56
N PHE A 372 -24.64 -18.89 -9.49
CA PHE A 372 -23.66 -18.25 -8.62
C PHE A 372 -23.98 -18.42 -7.14
N ARG A 373 -25.26 -18.40 -6.75
CA ARG A 373 -25.68 -18.72 -5.39
C ARG A 373 -25.19 -20.11 -4.98
N THR A 374 -25.49 -21.13 -5.78
CA THR A 374 -25.09 -22.52 -5.51
C THR A 374 -23.57 -22.68 -5.45
N LEU A 375 -22.84 -22.01 -6.35
CA LEU A 375 -21.38 -21.98 -6.38
C LEU A 375 -20.81 -21.43 -5.06
N TYR A 376 -21.28 -20.25 -4.63
CA TYR A 376 -20.78 -19.62 -3.42
C TYR A 376 -21.20 -20.36 -2.14
N GLU A 377 -22.42 -20.90 -2.08
CA GLU A 377 -22.87 -21.77 -0.96
C GLU A 377 -21.97 -22.99 -0.80
N THR A 378 -21.61 -23.63 -1.92
CA THR A 378 -20.69 -24.77 -1.94
C THR A 378 -19.31 -24.36 -1.44
N GLU A 379 -18.77 -23.23 -1.89
CA GLU A 379 -17.42 -22.79 -1.52
C GLU A 379 -17.33 -22.34 -0.06
N PHE A 380 -18.31 -21.57 0.46
CA PHE A 380 -18.37 -21.21 1.88
C PHE A 380 -18.44 -22.46 2.78
N SER A 381 -19.21 -23.47 2.37
CA SER A 381 -19.33 -24.74 3.08
C SER A 381 -18.02 -25.53 3.05
N ALA A 382 -17.36 -25.60 1.88
CA ALA A 382 -16.08 -26.28 1.72
C ALA A 382 -14.97 -25.65 2.56
N LEU A 383 -14.83 -24.32 2.54
CA LEU A 383 -13.82 -23.62 3.34
C LEU A 383 -14.09 -23.72 4.85
N THR A 384 -15.37 -23.72 5.25
CA THR A 384 -15.76 -23.98 6.64
C THR A 384 -15.33 -25.39 7.06
N LYS A 385 -15.57 -26.40 6.21
CA LYS A 385 -15.14 -27.77 6.47
C LYS A 385 -13.61 -27.88 6.57
N ILE A 386 -12.88 -27.28 5.64
CA ILE A 386 -11.40 -27.27 5.67
C ILE A 386 -10.89 -26.66 6.98
N GLY A 387 -11.43 -25.51 7.40
CA GLY A 387 -11.06 -24.89 8.68
C GLY A 387 -11.37 -25.77 9.90
N ASN A 388 -12.36 -26.66 9.80
CA ASN A 388 -12.75 -27.56 10.88
C ASN A 388 -11.91 -28.82 10.93
N ASP A 389 -11.51 -29.36 9.78
CA ASP A 389 -10.90 -30.68 9.66
C ASP A 389 -9.37 -30.60 9.79
N TYR A 390 -8.76 -29.54 9.26
CA TYR A 390 -7.32 -29.32 9.32
C TYR A 390 -6.93 -28.46 10.53
N ARG A 391 -5.67 -28.60 10.97
CA ARG A 391 -5.10 -27.81 12.06
C ARG A 391 -4.77 -26.39 11.60
N ILE A 392 -5.83 -25.63 11.29
CA ILE A 392 -5.79 -24.23 10.90
C ILE A 392 -6.32 -23.38 12.07
N ARG A 393 -7.60 -23.52 12.42
CA ARG A 393 -8.22 -22.73 13.51
C ARG A 393 -8.33 -23.48 14.84
N HIS A 394 -8.17 -24.79 14.77
CA HIS A 394 -8.44 -25.73 15.85
C HIS A 394 -7.24 -26.64 16.05
N HIS A 395 -6.91 -26.95 17.30
CA HIS A 395 -5.68 -27.68 17.64
C HIS A 395 -5.94 -28.99 18.40
N GLU A 396 -7.16 -29.54 18.35
CA GLU A 396 -7.40 -30.86 18.93
C GLU A 396 -6.61 -31.95 18.19
N THR A 397 -6.29 -33.04 18.89
CA THR A 397 -5.48 -34.15 18.37
C THR A 397 -6.12 -34.90 17.19
N THR A 398 -7.41 -34.66 16.92
CA THR A 398 -8.14 -35.25 15.80
C THR A 398 -8.01 -34.47 14.49
N LYS A 399 -7.35 -33.30 14.50
CA LYS A 399 -7.20 -32.46 13.31
C LYS A 399 -6.07 -32.94 12.41
N ILE A 400 -6.24 -32.74 11.10
CA ILE A 400 -5.23 -33.11 10.10
C ILE A 400 -4.12 -32.07 10.11
N ASP A 401 -2.89 -32.49 10.44
CA ASP A 401 -1.71 -31.61 10.39
C ASP A 401 -1.36 -31.26 8.94
N ILE A 402 -0.95 -30.00 8.74
CA ILE A 402 -0.46 -29.48 7.46
C ILE A 402 1.06 -29.43 7.54
N THR A 403 1.72 -30.38 6.88
CA THR A 403 3.17 -30.56 6.99
C THR A 403 3.95 -29.97 5.82
N ASP A 404 3.27 -29.56 4.74
CA ASP A 404 3.88 -29.02 3.53
C ASP A 404 3.53 -27.54 3.35
N GLU A 405 4.56 -26.69 3.25
CA GLU A 405 4.42 -25.24 3.02
C GLU A 405 3.60 -24.91 1.76
N ARG A 406 3.60 -25.79 0.75
CA ARG A 406 2.80 -25.64 -0.48
C ARG A 406 1.30 -25.80 -0.23
N GLN A 407 0.91 -26.57 0.79
CA GLN A 407 -0.49 -26.74 1.16
C GLN A 407 -1.03 -25.48 1.84
N TYR A 408 -0.23 -24.82 2.70
CA TYR A 408 -0.60 -23.51 3.25
C TYR A 408 -0.83 -22.48 2.15
N GLU A 409 0.01 -22.47 1.11
CA GLU A 409 -0.19 -21.58 -0.03
C GLU A 409 -1.49 -21.88 -0.78
N TYR A 410 -1.80 -23.15 -1.03
CA TYR A 410 -3.07 -23.54 -1.64
C TYR A 410 -4.27 -23.07 -0.80
N PHE A 411 -4.25 -23.33 0.51
CA PHE A 411 -5.34 -22.91 1.41
C PHE A 411 -5.49 -21.40 1.46
N TYR A 412 -4.37 -20.67 1.55
CA TYR A 412 -4.38 -19.22 1.50
C TYR A 412 -5.02 -18.72 0.20
N LYS A 413 -4.52 -19.16 -0.96
CA LYS A 413 -5.00 -18.73 -2.29
C LYS A 413 -6.47 -19.09 -2.53
N ARG A 414 -6.94 -20.22 -2.00
CA ARG A 414 -8.35 -20.62 -2.11
C ARG A 414 -9.26 -19.74 -1.25
N CYS A 415 -8.92 -19.54 0.02
CA CYS A 415 -9.74 -18.76 0.95
C CYS A 415 -9.75 -17.26 0.58
N ILE A 416 -8.59 -16.72 0.23
CA ILE A 416 -8.44 -15.31 -0.15
C ILE A 416 -9.25 -14.99 -1.40
N ALA A 417 -9.37 -15.93 -2.35
CA ALA A 417 -10.17 -15.75 -3.55
C ALA A 417 -11.65 -15.50 -3.22
N LEU A 418 -12.25 -16.32 -2.35
CA LEU A 418 -13.63 -16.12 -1.91
C LEU A 418 -13.81 -14.79 -1.16
N ILE A 419 -12.96 -14.53 -0.17
CA ILE A 419 -13.03 -13.31 0.64
C ILE A 419 -12.87 -12.06 -0.22
N SER A 420 -11.91 -12.06 -1.16
CA SER A 420 -11.63 -10.93 -2.05
C SER A 420 -12.83 -10.50 -2.87
N VAL A 421 -13.70 -11.45 -3.25
CA VAL A 421 -14.96 -11.18 -3.93
C VAL A 421 -15.99 -10.71 -2.91
N ALA A 422 -16.19 -11.45 -1.81
CA ALA A 422 -17.21 -11.15 -0.81
C ALA A 422 -17.13 -9.72 -0.26
N ILE A 423 -15.93 -9.24 0.06
CA ILE A 423 -15.74 -7.90 0.64
C ILE A 423 -16.16 -6.76 -0.28
N GLN A 424 -16.14 -6.97 -1.61
CA GLN A 424 -16.59 -5.97 -2.59
C GLN A 424 -18.11 -5.75 -2.54
N TYR A 425 -18.86 -6.72 -2.02
CA TYR A 425 -20.32 -6.66 -1.91
C TYR A 425 -20.80 -6.19 -0.54
N LEU A 426 -19.92 -6.15 0.48
CA LEU A 426 -20.27 -5.68 1.83
C LEU A 426 -20.68 -4.20 1.88
N ARG A 427 -20.36 -3.40 0.85
CA ARG A 427 -20.57 -1.94 0.82
C ARG A 427 -21.58 -1.40 -0.19
N ARG A 428 -22.39 -2.22 -0.87
CA ARG A 428 -23.42 -1.70 -1.79
C ARG A 428 -24.75 -1.37 -1.10
N ARG A 429 -24.74 -0.41 -0.16
CA ARG A 429 -25.90 0.44 0.13
C ARG A 429 -25.45 1.85 0.49
N SER A 430 -25.21 2.66 -0.53
CA SER A 430 -25.35 4.11 -0.44
C SER A 430 -25.98 4.56 -1.75
N ASN A 431 -27.12 5.24 -1.64
CA ASN A 431 -27.98 5.82 -2.69
C ASN A 431 -29.15 4.95 -3.18
N ILE A 432 -30.23 4.94 -2.39
CA ILE A 432 -31.49 5.56 -2.83
C ILE A 432 -31.77 6.70 -1.86
#